data_AF-A0A2W6DIL1-F1
#
_entry.id   AF-A0A2W6DIL1-F1
#
_cell.length_a   1.000
_cell.length_b   1.000
_cell.length_c   1.000
_cell.angle_alpha   90.00
_cell.angle_beta   90.00
_cell.angle_gamma   90.00
#
_symmetry.space_group_name_H-M   'P 1'
#
loop_
_entity.id
_entity.type
_entity.pdbx_description
1 polymer ?
#
loop_
_entity_poly.entity_id
_entity_poly.type
_entity_poly.pdbx_seq_one_letter_code
_entity_poly.pdbx_strand_id
1 'polypeptide(L)'
;MLLLLALLVACRDLATANQTAGHPASTRVPSGPPTPVINALLSPAAALTWLADQHALLTRPWVAGYDRDCGHGHACSFGEAWAYDTSGSGCNTRQDLLRAAMTDVVYRSGSHCSIESGRLADPYTGTSLTFSGDKPDGVEVDHVLPLATSWALGASHWSQAQRNTFANDRSVELLPVGRASNLLE
;
A
#
# COMPACT_ATOMS: atom_id res chain seq x y z
N MET A 1 -52.64 39.11 13.01
CA MET A 1 -52.85 38.14 11.92
C MET A 1 -51.98 36.93 12.25
N LEU A 2 -52.40 35.95 13.07
CA LEU A 2 -53.39 34.88 12.78
C LEU A 2 -53.11 34.24 11.41
N LEU A 3 -52.86 32.94 11.22
CA LEU A 3 -53.43 31.69 11.76
C LEU A 3 -52.35 30.57 11.70
N LEU A 4 -52.04 29.72 12.70
CA LEU A 4 -52.70 28.50 13.22
C LEU A 4 -53.46 27.61 12.20
N LEU A 5 -53.03 26.34 12.01
CA LEU A 5 -53.73 25.16 12.58
C LEU A 5 -52.94 23.86 12.35
N ALA A 6 -52.88 23.04 13.40
CA ALA A 6 -52.41 21.65 13.43
C ALA A 6 -53.58 20.68 13.22
N LEU A 7 -53.30 19.45 12.81
CA LEU A 7 -54.16 18.29 13.11
C LEU A 7 -53.30 17.03 13.30
N LEU A 8 -53.32 16.55 14.54
CA LEU A 8 -52.85 15.26 15.00
C LEU A 8 -53.82 14.16 14.55
N VAL A 9 -53.29 12.99 14.17
CA VAL A 9 -53.90 11.70 14.52
C VAL A 9 -52.79 10.76 14.96
N ALA A 10 -52.92 10.29 16.19
CA ALA A 10 -52.09 9.27 16.80
C ALA A 10 -52.65 7.88 16.51
N CYS A 11 -51.78 6.89 16.40
CA CYS A 11 -52.03 5.59 17.02
C CYS A 11 -50.71 5.09 17.64
N ARG A 12 -50.80 4.84 18.94
CA ARG A 12 -49.76 4.24 19.77
C ARG A 12 -49.98 2.74 19.69
N ASP A 13 -48.93 1.96 19.57
CA ASP A 13 -48.82 0.72 20.34
C ASP A 13 -47.37 0.53 20.80
N LEU A 14 -47.23 0.40 22.12
CA LEU A 14 -46.00 0.05 22.79
C LEU A 14 -45.76 -1.46 22.63
N ALA A 15 -44.57 -1.84 22.19
CA ALA A 15 -43.95 -3.08 22.62
C ALA A 15 -42.48 -2.83 22.88
N THR A 16 -42.13 -2.73 24.16
CA THR A 16 -40.77 -2.88 24.68
C THR A 16 -40.24 -4.26 24.29
N ALA A 17 -39.22 -4.30 23.43
CA ALA A 17 -38.36 -5.46 23.27
C ALA A 17 -36.91 -5.02 23.48
N ASN A 18 -36.44 -5.22 24.70
CA ASN A 18 -35.03 -5.27 25.06
C ASN A 18 -34.38 -6.40 24.23
N GLN A 19 -33.57 -6.07 23.24
CA GLN A 19 -32.70 -7.06 22.60
C GLN A 19 -31.28 -6.50 22.52
N THR A 20 -30.44 -7.10 23.34
CA THR A 20 -28.98 -7.20 23.19
C THR A 20 -28.61 -7.23 21.72
N ALA A 21 -27.79 -6.26 21.29
CA ALA A 21 -27.12 -6.29 19.99
C ALA A 21 -26.19 -7.51 19.97
N GLY A 22 -26.71 -8.65 19.49
CA GLY A 22 -25.91 -9.79 19.13
C GLY A 22 -24.97 -9.38 17.99
N HIS A 23 -23.68 -9.62 18.21
CA HIS A 23 -22.69 -9.67 17.13
C HIS A 23 -23.25 -10.49 15.95
N PRO A 24 -23.09 -10.04 14.69
CA PRO A 24 -23.34 -10.93 13.57
C PRO A 24 -22.45 -12.17 13.75
N ALA A 25 -23.10 -13.33 13.75
CA ALA A 25 -22.44 -14.62 13.88
C ALA A 25 -21.34 -14.72 12.82
N SER A 26 -20.09 -14.76 13.29
CA SER A 26 -18.92 -15.10 12.49
C SER A 26 -19.17 -16.46 11.85
N THR A 27 -19.44 -16.45 10.54
CA THR A 27 -19.51 -17.65 9.73
C THR A 27 -18.11 -18.24 9.71
N ARG A 28 -17.95 -19.32 10.47
CA ARG A 28 -16.69 -20.07 10.59
C ARG A 28 -16.28 -20.54 9.18
N VAL A 29 -15.23 -19.95 8.63
CA VAL A 29 -14.59 -20.44 7.40
C VAL A 29 -14.12 -21.88 7.68
N PRO A 30 -14.47 -22.87 6.84
CA PRO A 30 -14.00 -24.24 7.05
C PRO A 30 -12.48 -24.26 6.96
N SER A 31 -11.82 -24.71 8.03
CA SER A 31 -10.40 -25.01 8.08
C SER A 31 -10.12 -26.32 7.33
N GLY A 32 -10.19 -26.27 6.00
CA GLY A 32 -9.56 -27.25 5.14
C GLY A 32 -8.16 -26.75 4.72
N PRO A 33 -7.21 -27.65 4.41
CA PRO A 33 -5.93 -27.23 3.83
C PRO A 33 -6.20 -26.43 2.55
N PRO A 34 -5.45 -25.34 2.27
CA PRO A 34 -5.62 -24.61 1.03
C PRO A 34 -5.33 -25.56 -0.12
N THR A 35 -6.38 -26.02 -0.81
CA THR A 35 -6.21 -26.65 -2.12
C THR A 35 -5.56 -25.61 -3.02
N PRO A 36 -4.43 -25.93 -3.69
CA PRO A 36 -3.88 -25.02 -4.67
C PRO A 36 -4.92 -24.86 -5.77
N VAL A 37 -5.53 -23.66 -5.85
CA VAL A 37 -6.41 -23.31 -6.96
C VAL A 37 -5.54 -22.94 -8.16
N ILE A 38 -4.75 -23.90 -8.64
CA ILE A 38 -4.06 -23.82 -9.93
C ILE A 38 -4.25 -25.15 -10.63
N ASN A 39 -5.49 -25.44 -10.98
CA ASN A 39 -5.83 -26.34 -12.08
C ASN A 39 -6.94 -25.69 -12.91
N ALA A 40 -6.71 -24.46 -13.33
CA ALA A 40 -7.28 -24.03 -14.60
C ALA A 40 -6.39 -24.65 -15.67
N LEU A 41 -6.74 -25.84 -16.15
CA LEU A 41 -6.30 -26.27 -17.47
C LEU A 41 -7.00 -25.33 -18.47
N LEU A 42 -6.45 -24.12 -18.61
CA LEU A 42 -6.85 -23.21 -19.66
C LEU A 42 -6.74 -24.01 -20.96
N SER A 43 -7.81 -23.96 -21.77
CA SER A 43 -7.68 -24.46 -23.15
C SER A 43 -6.50 -23.72 -23.81
N PRO A 44 -5.81 -24.33 -24.79
CA PRO A 44 -4.70 -23.66 -25.46
C PRO A 44 -5.06 -22.26 -25.98
N ALA A 45 -6.30 -22.04 -26.41
CA ALA A 45 -6.82 -20.73 -26.79
C ALA A 45 -6.94 -19.75 -25.61
N ALA A 46 -7.52 -20.19 -24.48
CA ALA A 46 -7.62 -19.36 -23.28
C ALA A 46 -6.24 -19.06 -22.67
N ALA A 47 -5.30 -20.00 -22.74
CA ALA A 47 -3.92 -19.81 -22.33
C ALA A 47 -3.22 -18.78 -23.24
N LEU A 48 -3.46 -18.85 -24.55
CA LEU A 48 -2.88 -17.90 -25.50
C LEU A 48 -3.45 -16.48 -25.32
N THR A 49 -4.77 -16.35 -25.11
CA THR A 49 -5.39 -15.05 -24.78
C THR A 49 -4.84 -14.50 -23.47
N TRP A 50 -4.73 -15.32 -22.42
CA TRP A 50 -4.14 -14.90 -21.15
C TRP A 50 -2.68 -14.46 -21.32
N LEU A 51 -1.86 -15.22 -22.04
CA LEU A 51 -0.47 -14.85 -22.33
C LEU A 51 -0.37 -13.56 -23.17
N ALA A 52 -1.28 -13.36 -24.13
CA ALA A 52 -1.34 -12.14 -24.92
C ALA A 52 -1.72 -10.92 -24.05
N ASP A 53 -2.63 -11.09 -23.10
CA ASP A 53 -2.98 -10.05 -22.11
C ASP A 53 -1.78 -9.75 -21.19
N GLN A 54 -1.05 -10.78 -20.74
CA GLN A 54 0.17 -10.59 -19.94
C GLN A 54 1.30 -9.94 -20.75
N HIS A 55 1.36 -10.16 -22.07
CA HIS A 55 2.37 -9.54 -22.93
C HIS A 55 2.26 -8.01 -22.94
N ALA A 56 1.06 -7.45 -22.76
CA ALA A 56 0.90 -6.00 -22.60
C ALA A 56 1.69 -5.45 -21.39
N LEU A 57 1.75 -6.21 -20.28
CA LEU A 57 2.56 -5.86 -19.11
C LEU A 57 4.07 -5.90 -19.43
N LEU A 58 4.50 -6.79 -20.32
CA LEU A 58 5.90 -6.94 -20.72
C LEU A 58 6.37 -5.84 -21.69
N THR A 59 5.46 -5.29 -22.50
CA THR A 59 5.84 -4.31 -23.53
C THR A 59 6.03 -2.87 -23.01
N ARG A 60 5.67 -2.60 -21.74
CA ARG A 60 5.74 -1.29 -21.05
C ARG A 60 5.66 -0.11 -22.04
N PRO A 61 4.48 0.21 -22.57
CA PRO A 61 4.34 1.22 -23.61
C PRO A 61 4.93 2.55 -23.12
N TRP A 62 5.71 3.22 -23.98
CA TRP A 62 6.26 4.51 -23.62
C TRP A 62 5.14 5.56 -23.53
N VAL A 63 5.07 6.25 -22.40
CA VAL A 63 4.14 7.36 -22.16
C VAL A 63 4.96 8.56 -21.71
N ALA A 64 4.88 9.67 -22.45
CA ALA A 64 5.62 10.89 -22.16
C ALA A 64 5.31 11.47 -20.78
N GLY A 65 6.20 12.30 -20.25
CA GLY A 65 5.95 13.11 -19.05
C GLY A 65 6.18 12.41 -17.71
N TYR A 66 6.68 11.17 -17.72
CA TYR A 66 7.19 10.54 -16.50
C TYR A 66 8.47 11.24 -16.04
N ASP A 67 8.47 11.65 -14.77
CA ASP A 67 9.61 12.18 -14.06
C ASP A 67 9.53 11.70 -12.61
N ARG A 68 10.50 10.87 -12.22
CA ARG A 68 10.58 10.33 -10.86
C ARG A 68 10.99 11.40 -9.86
N ASP A 69 11.84 12.32 -10.29
CA ASP A 69 12.50 13.25 -9.40
C ASP A 69 11.56 14.40 -9.02
N CYS A 70 11.82 14.99 -7.86
CA CYS A 70 11.08 16.13 -7.34
C CYS A 70 12.07 17.22 -6.97
N GLY A 71 11.89 18.40 -7.55
CA GLY A 71 12.83 19.51 -7.40
C GLY A 71 12.66 20.54 -8.50
N HIS A 72 13.56 21.53 -8.52
CA HIS A 72 13.53 22.56 -9.55
C HIS A 72 13.76 21.94 -10.94
N GLY A 73 12.81 22.15 -11.85
CA GLY A 73 12.87 21.62 -13.21
C GLY A 73 12.30 20.21 -13.40
N HIS A 74 11.83 19.57 -12.33
CA HIS A 74 11.26 18.23 -12.38
C HIS A 74 9.73 18.22 -12.29
N ALA A 75 9.09 17.31 -13.01
CA ALA A 75 7.63 17.18 -13.05
C ALA A 75 7.05 16.45 -11.83
N CYS A 76 7.88 15.72 -11.06
CA CYS A 76 7.48 15.11 -9.80
C CYS A 76 6.22 14.23 -9.95
N SER A 77 6.26 13.29 -10.92
CA SER A 77 5.08 12.54 -11.35
C SER A 77 4.38 11.83 -10.19
N PHE A 78 5.11 11.31 -9.19
CA PHE A 78 4.53 10.60 -8.04
C PHE A 78 4.65 11.35 -6.71
N GLY A 79 5.02 12.64 -6.73
CA GLY A 79 5.22 13.42 -5.52
C GLY A 79 6.57 13.17 -4.87
N GLU A 80 6.89 13.97 -3.86
CA GLU A 80 8.17 13.88 -3.17
C GLU A 80 8.30 12.53 -2.46
N ALA A 81 9.41 11.83 -2.71
CA ALA A 81 9.65 10.51 -2.14
C ALA A 81 9.69 10.59 -0.61
N TRP A 82 8.89 9.74 0.03
CA TRP A 82 8.89 9.51 1.47
C TRP A 82 8.50 10.71 2.34
N ALA A 83 8.15 11.87 1.78
CA ALA A 83 7.97 13.12 2.53
C ALA A 83 6.72 13.14 3.42
N TYR A 84 5.81 12.19 3.23
CA TYR A 84 4.50 12.19 3.85
C TYR A 84 4.47 11.37 5.13
N ASP A 85 3.71 11.83 6.12
CA ASP A 85 3.23 10.98 7.21
C ASP A 85 1.89 10.39 6.78
N THR A 86 1.92 9.16 6.26
CA THR A 86 0.71 8.44 5.82
C THR A 86 0.03 7.70 6.97
N SER A 87 0.63 7.65 8.15
CA SER A 87 0.18 6.84 9.29
C SER A 87 -0.39 7.67 10.45
N GLY A 88 -0.08 8.97 10.48
CA GLY A 88 -0.37 9.85 11.61
C GLY A 88 0.61 9.67 12.78
N SER A 89 1.78 9.04 12.56
CA SER A 89 2.76 8.77 13.60
C SER A 89 3.65 9.97 13.94
N GLY A 90 3.64 11.01 13.11
CA GLY A 90 4.62 12.10 13.14
C GLY A 90 5.95 11.74 12.47
N CYS A 91 6.08 10.54 11.91
CA CYS A 91 7.22 10.09 11.14
C CYS A 91 6.90 10.08 9.65
N ASN A 92 7.93 10.17 8.81
CA ASN A 92 7.75 10.07 7.37
C ASN A 92 7.57 8.60 6.95
N THR A 93 7.03 8.37 5.74
CA THR A 93 6.70 7.03 5.22
C THR A 93 7.87 6.05 5.34
N ARG A 94 9.10 6.49 5.06
CA ARG A 94 10.30 5.64 5.15
C ARG A 94 10.56 5.20 6.58
N GLN A 95 10.53 6.12 7.54
CA GLN A 95 10.77 5.77 8.95
C GLN A 95 9.68 4.82 9.46
N ASP A 96 8.41 5.06 9.12
CA ASP A 96 7.33 4.15 9.50
C ASP A 96 7.51 2.75 8.91
N LEU A 97 7.96 2.66 7.66
CA LEU A 97 8.20 1.38 6.99
C LEU A 97 9.34 0.61 7.68
N LEU A 98 10.47 1.28 7.94
CA LEU A 98 11.62 0.64 8.61
C LEU A 98 11.26 0.20 10.04
N ARG A 99 10.52 1.02 10.79
CA ARG A 99 10.04 0.68 12.14
C ARG A 99 9.12 -0.54 12.15
N ALA A 100 8.28 -0.69 11.13
CA ALA A 100 7.37 -1.82 11.01
C ALA A 100 8.09 -3.11 10.58
N ALA A 101 9.12 -3.01 9.73
CA ALA A 101 9.78 -4.16 9.13
C ALA A 101 10.99 -4.69 9.92
N MET A 102 11.63 -3.86 10.75
CA MET A 102 12.85 -4.24 11.46
C MET A 102 12.60 -4.84 12.84
N THR A 103 13.50 -5.71 13.26
CA THR A 103 13.64 -6.19 14.65
C THR A 103 14.88 -5.58 15.29
N ASP A 104 15.04 -5.77 16.61
CA ASP A 104 16.18 -5.25 17.39
C ASP A 104 16.43 -3.75 17.20
N VAL A 105 15.35 -2.97 17.04
CA VAL A 105 15.41 -1.55 16.69
C VAL A 105 15.93 -0.73 17.86
N VAL A 106 17.00 0.02 17.60
CA VAL A 106 17.51 1.08 18.48
C VAL A 106 17.26 2.41 17.81
N TYR A 107 16.64 3.35 18.52
CA TYR A 107 16.39 4.70 18.03
C TYR A 107 17.53 5.64 18.41
N ARG A 108 17.79 6.64 17.56
CA ARG A 108 18.71 7.73 17.90
C ARG A 108 18.18 8.48 19.13
N SER A 109 19.09 8.93 19.99
CA SER A 109 18.75 9.67 21.21
C SER A 109 17.81 10.85 20.94
N GLY A 110 16.70 10.92 21.68
CA GLY A 110 15.69 11.98 21.54
C GLY A 110 14.75 11.84 20.34
N SER A 111 14.85 10.77 19.54
CA SER A 111 13.96 10.51 18.41
C SER A 111 13.10 9.27 18.64
N HIS A 112 11.85 9.33 18.18
CA HIS A 112 10.97 8.16 18.07
C HIS A 112 10.80 7.70 16.60
N CYS A 113 11.39 8.42 15.64
CA CYS A 113 11.32 8.09 14.22
C CYS A 113 12.65 7.58 13.68
N SER A 114 13.77 8.20 14.07
CA SER A 114 15.08 7.92 13.48
C SER A 114 15.70 6.68 14.12
N ILE A 115 15.82 5.61 13.33
CA ILE A 115 16.48 4.37 13.72
C ILE A 115 18.00 4.55 13.62
N GLU A 116 18.71 4.20 14.69
CA GLU A 116 20.16 4.13 14.74
C GLU A 116 20.67 2.75 14.28
N SER A 117 20.01 1.68 14.68
CA SER A 117 20.32 0.32 14.22
C SER A 117 19.13 -0.62 14.32
N GLY A 118 19.18 -1.72 13.58
CA GLY A 118 18.18 -2.78 13.60
C GLY A 118 18.56 -3.94 12.69
N ARG A 119 17.70 -4.95 12.63
CA ARG A 119 17.82 -6.08 11.70
C ARG A 119 16.64 -6.12 10.77
N LEU A 120 16.91 -6.25 9.48
CA LEU A 120 15.90 -6.49 8.44
C LEU A 120 16.07 -7.91 7.92
N ALA A 121 14.99 -8.68 7.90
CA ALA A 121 14.93 -9.86 7.06
C ALA A 121 14.52 -9.40 5.65
N ASP A 122 15.46 -9.41 4.70
CA ASP A 122 15.20 -8.97 3.33
C ASP A 122 14.09 -9.85 2.70
N PRO A 123 12.93 -9.29 2.34
CA PRO A 123 11.81 -10.08 1.85
C PRO A 123 12.09 -10.75 0.49
N TYR A 124 13.08 -10.26 -0.27
CA TYR A 124 13.43 -10.81 -1.58
C TYR A 124 14.44 -11.95 -1.50
N THR A 125 15.37 -11.89 -0.55
CA THR A 125 16.47 -12.86 -0.47
C THR A 125 16.41 -13.77 0.76
N GLY A 126 15.59 -13.42 1.76
CA GLY A 126 15.58 -14.06 3.08
C GLY A 126 16.83 -13.77 3.91
N THR A 127 17.77 -12.98 3.41
CA THR A 127 19.02 -12.66 4.12
C THR A 127 18.73 -11.68 5.26
N SER A 128 19.32 -11.92 6.43
CA SER A 128 19.27 -10.94 7.53
C SER A 128 20.34 -9.87 7.32
N LEU A 129 19.90 -8.62 7.21
CA LEU A 129 20.72 -7.43 7.03
C LEU A 129 20.77 -6.65 8.34
N THR A 130 21.96 -6.21 8.73
CA THR A 130 22.13 -5.25 9.82
C THR A 130 21.98 -3.83 9.25
N PHE A 131 20.99 -3.10 9.72
CA PHE A 131 20.83 -1.69 9.41
C PHE A 131 21.64 -0.82 10.38
N SER A 132 22.28 0.22 9.85
CA SER A 132 22.90 1.28 10.63
C SER A 132 22.48 2.62 10.05
N GLY A 133 21.99 3.51 10.89
CA GLY A 133 21.60 4.86 10.50
C GLY A 133 22.77 5.72 10.00
N ASP A 134 24.02 5.30 10.23
CA ASP A 134 25.24 5.95 9.72
C ASP A 134 25.65 5.43 8.34
N LYS A 135 25.13 4.25 7.93
CA LYS A 135 25.27 3.64 6.60
C LYS A 135 23.91 3.18 6.09
N PRO A 136 22.96 4.11 5.88
CA PRO A 136 21.58 3.77 5.58
C PRO A 136 21.41 3.15 4.18
N ASP A 137 22.41 3.32 3.31
CA ASP A 137 22.48 2.82 1.93
C ASP A 137 22.58 1.29 1.82
N GLY A 138 22.73 0.55 2.92
CA GLY A 138 22.60 -0.91 2.90
C GLY A 138 21.15 -1.40 2.74
N VAL A 139 20.17 -0.56 3.12
CA VAL A 139 18.73 -0.86 3.04
C VAL A 139 18.02 0.24 2.25
N GLU A 140 17.33 -0.14 1.21
CA GLU A 140 16.55 0.77 0.36
C GLU A 140 15.05 0.47 0.52
N VAL A 141 14.21 1.39 0.05
CA VAL A 141 12.77 1.18 -0.03
C VAL A 141 12.44 0.98 -1.50
N ASP A 142 11.99 -0.21 -1.82
CA ASP A 142 11.59 -0.61 -3.16
C ASP A 142 10.09 -0.39 -3.39
N HIS A 143 9.75 -0.04 -4.63
CA HIS A 143 8.38 -0.02 -5.15
C HIS A 143 8.13 -1.37 -5.83
N VAL A 144 7.32 -2.22 -5.19
CA VAL A 144 7.00 -3.57 -5.67
C VAL A 144 6.49 -3.52 -7.11
N LEU A 145 5.69 -2.51 -7.46
CA LEU A 145 5.36 -2.17 -8.84
C LEU A 145 6.08 -0.86 -9.24
N PRO A 146 7.16 -0.94 -10.05
CA PRO A 146 7.96 0.23 -10.38
C PRO A 146 7.14 1.40 -10.89
N LEU A 147 7.39 2.60 -10.36
CA LEU A 147 6.60 3.80 -10.68
C LEU A 147 6.57 4.10 -12.19
N ALA A 148 7.67 3.87 -12.91
CA ALA A 148 7.74 4.02 -14.36
C ALA A 148 6.82 3.03 -15.10
N THR A 149 6.73 1.79 -14.60
CA THR A 149 5.82 0.77 -15.12
C THR A 149 4.37 1.13 -14.81
N SER A 150 4.07 1.55 -13.57
CA SER A 150 2.75 2.05 -13.18
C SER A 150 2.29 3.22 -14.06
N TRP A 151 3.20 4.15 -14.38
CA TRP A 151 2.93 5.26 -15.31
C TRP A 151 2.52 4.76 -16.69
N ALA A 152 3.32 3.88 -17.28
CA ALA A 152 3.07 3.28 -18.59
C ALA A 152 1.75 2.49 -18.65
N LEU A 153 1.38 1.83 -17.55
CA LEU A 153 0.17 1.01 -17.45
C LEU A 153 -1.10 1.79 -17.06
N GLY A 154 -1.01 3.12 -16.92
CA GLY A 154 -2.19 4.00 -16.82
C GLY A 154 -2.18 5.00 -15.67
N ALA A 155 -1.19 4.96 -14.77
CA ALA A 155 -1.09 5.96 -13.70
C ALA A 155 -0.83 7.39 -14.22
N SER A 156 -0.41 7.53 -15.47
CA SER A 156 -0.35 8.80 -16.20
C SER A 156 -1.70 9.53 -16.26
N HIS A 157 -2.82 8.79 -16.22
CA HIS A 157 -4.17 9.35 -16.23
C HIS A 157 -4.74 9.63 -14.83
N TRP A 158 -4.05 9.20 -13.77
CA TRP A 158 -4.51 9.45 -12.41
C TRP A 158 -4.35 10.92 -12.01
N SER A 159 -5.08 11.34 -10.98
CA SER A 159 -4.77 12.60 -10.30
C SER A 159 -3.41 12.50 -9.59
N GLN A 160 -2.78 13.65 -9.32
CA GLN A 160 -1.54 13.69 -8.54
C GLN A 160 -1.72 13.04 -7.16
N ALA A 161 -2.85 13.28 -6.50
CA ALA A 161 -3.14 12.71 -5.19
C ALA A 161 -3.17 11.18 -5.23
N GLN A 162 -3.80 10.57 -6.25
CA GLN A 162 -3.81 9.12 -6.42
C GLN A 162 -2.41 8.55 -6.65
N ARG A 163 -1.58 9.19 -7.48
CA ARG A 163 -0.19 8.79 -7.68
C ARG A 163 0.61 8.86 -6.38
N ASN A 164 0.48 9.96 -5.64
CA ASN A 164 1.16 10.13 -4.36
C ASN A 164 0.72 9.06 -3.35
N THR A 165 -0.58 8.76 -3.25
CA THR A 165 -1.10 7.72 -2.37
C THR A 165 -0.53 6.35 -2.75
N PHE A 166 -0.58 5.98 -4.03
CA PHE A 166 -0.03 4.73 -4.53
C PHE A 166 1.47 4.59 -4.22
N ALA A 167 2.27 5.59 -4.59
CA ALA A 167 3.73 5.56 -4.39
C ALA A 167 4.15 5.58 -2.91
N ASN A 168 3.22 5.84 -1.99
CA ASN A 168 3.47 5.86 -0.54
C ASN A 168 2.67 4.77 0.21
N ASP A 169 2.07 3.81 -0.49
CA ASP A 169 1.30 2.74 0.13
C ASP A 169 2.21 1.69 0.78
N ARG A 170 2.37 1.79 2.09
CA ARG A 170 3.18 0.87 2.91
C ARG A 170 2.59 -0.52 3.07
N SER A 171 1.32 -0.72 2.71
CA SER A 171 0.63 -2.00 2.92
C SER A 171 0.88 -3.00 1.79
N VAL A 172 1.14 -2.51 0.59
CA VAL A 172 1.25 -3.35 -0.61
C VAL A 172 2.35 -2.91 -1.59
N GLU A 173 2.71 -1.62 -1.63
CA GLU A 173 3.58 -1.10 -2.67
C GLU A 173 5.03 -0.91 -2.20
N LEU A 174 5.26 -0.66 -0.92
CA LEU A 174 6.59 -0.38 -0.39
C LEU A 174 7.17 -1.53 0.42
N LEU A 175 8.41 -1.92 0.13
CA LEU A 175 9.16 -2.89 0.91
C LEU A 175 10.58 -2.38 1.21
N PRO A 176 11.06 -2.47 2.46
CA PRO A 176 12.47 -2.28 2.74
C PRO A 176 13.24 -3.53 2.31
N VAL A 177 14.27 -3.35 1.51
CA VAL A 177 15.05 -4.44 0.90
C VAL A 177 16.54 -4.14 0.98
N GLY A 178 17.39 -5.15 0.80
CA GLY A 178 18.82 -4.93 0.61
C GLY A 178 19.07 -4.17 -0.70
N ARG A 179 20.00 -3.22 -0.70
CA ARG A 179 20.36 -2.44 -1.91
C ARG A 179 20.70 -3.31 -3.12
N ALA A 180 21.36 -4.45 -2.92
CA ALA A 180 21.69 -5.37 -4.02
C ALA A 180 20.45 -6.02 -4.67
N SER A 181 19.33 -6.05 -3.96
CA SER A 181 18.05 -6.63 -4.39
C SER A 181 17.10 -5.57 -4.99
N ASN A 182 17.40 -4.28 -4.80
CA ASN A 182 16.60 -3.18 -5.33
C ASN A 182 17.02 -2.88 -6.79
N LEU A 183 16.42 -3.60 -7.74
CA LEU A 183 16.90 -3.65 -9.13
C LEU A 183 16.17 -2.69 -10.09
N LEU A 184 15.27 -1.84 -9.59
CA LEU A 184 14.32 -1.08 -10.40
C LEU A 184 14.43 0.42 -10.11
N GLU A 185 15.57 1.01 -10.51
CA GLU A 185 15.65 2.46 -10.74
C GLU A 185 15.30 2.85 -12.18
#